data_AF-A0A961PEQ1-F1
#
_entry.id   AF-A0A961PEQ1-F1
#
_cell.length_a   1.000
_cell.length_b   1.000
_cell.length_c   1.000
_cell.angle_alpha   90.00
_cell.angle_beta   90.00
_cell.angle_gamma   90.00
#
_symmetry.space_group_name_H-M   'P 1'
#
loop_
_entity.id
_entity.type
_entity.pdbx_description
1 polymer ?
#
loop_
_entity_poly.entity_id
_entity_poly.type
_entity_poly.pdbx_seq_one_letter_code
_entity_poly.pdbx_strand_id
1 'polypeptide(L)'
;MSVRPPEDACRATLRDIARGAAAAGVIGLFLNLMHLALPLYTIQVYDRVLSSGSLETLGALATLVAVVLVFQAAIDFLRSRIFVILGGRLVSRLGHPVFRSAVETTLRQGPLAAAGVMRDVSDLRNFIAGGAIALPIDLIVAPMFLFVLFLLHPIYGLVGLAGAIVLTGMAIATEIIVRRPSARASQATNRVQSETSAAIRNAEVITAMGMLPEVTQRWRQAQATAVDDTERSRAAARALSAVARTLRVGFQIGIISTGAALVVSRDASAGTIIAANVLMSRLLLPFEHLIDGWRQWVDALASYSRIRTVVESGATQRSELPIEVGSGKLVADRATFMPQGGDKPLLRNISFQVESGELMGIIGPSGAGKSTLARLVVGLWAPSAGGVFLDGQSTYAHERASFGAAVGYLPQEPTLFEASVKDNIARFRDAPMEDVVRAARAAGIHELIGGLPQGYQTRLTDGGVRLSGGQRQRLALARALFGDPKLLVLDEPNSNLDAEGEAALVRAIEIARERGATVLVVAQRMSILSKADKLLMLREGAVAQFGPRAEVLAAIGPKRPARPEGNGVVPMREAGR
;
A
#
# COMPACT_ATOMS: atom_id res chain seq x y z
N MET A 1 -17.91 15.98 -11.99
CA MET A 1 -17.44 15.89 -10.58
C MET A 1 -15.97 16.26 -10.56
N SER A 2 -15.63 17.46 -10.09
CA SER A 2 -14.23 17.90 -10.00
C SER A 2 -13.50 17.05 -8.94
N VAL A 3 -12.56 16.22 -9.40
CA VAL A 3 -11.69 15.43 -8.52
C VAL A 3 -10.79 16.42 -7.78
N ARG A 4 -11.01 16.54 -6.47
CA ARG A 4 -10.12 17.33 -5.61
C ARG A 4 -8.75 16.63 -5.58
N PRO A 5 -7.63 17.37 -5.44
CA PRO A 5 -6.32 16.75 -5.33
C PRO A 5 -6.30 15.66 -4.24
N PRO A 6 -5.52 14.59 -4.40
CA PRO A 6 -5.54 13.43 -3.50
C PRO A 6 -5.27 13.79 -2.02
N GLU A 7 -4.53 14.88 -1.77
CA GLU A 7 -4.33 15.47 -0.44
C GLU A 7 -5.63 15.99 0.19
N ASP A 8 -6.46 16.69 -0.60
CA ASP A 8 -7.77 17.17 -0.17
C ASP A 8 -8.73 16.01 0.06
N ALA A 9 -8.62 14.92 -0.70
CA ALA A 9 -9.44 13.72 -0.52
C ALA A 9 -9.09 12.98 0.79
N CYS A 10 -7.80 12.85 1.12
CA CYS A 10 -7.36 12.25 2.38
C CYS A 10 -7.81 13.11 3.58
N ARG A 11 -7.54 14.43 3.54
CA ARG A 11 -7.95 15.37 4.59
C ARG A 11 -9.47 15.49 4.71
N ALA A 12 -10.21 15.50 3.60
CA ALA A 12 -11.68 15.52 3.63
C ALA A 12 -12.26 14.24 4.21
N THR A 13 -11.71 13.07 3.86
CA THR A 13 -12.15 11.79 4.43
C THR A 13 -11.91 11.74 5.93
N LEU A 14 -10.75 12.20 6.41
CA LEU A 14 -10.46 12.27 7.84
C LEU A 14 -11.34 13.29 8.56
N ARG A 15 -11.66 14.43 7.93
CA ARG A 15 -12.58 15.42 8.48
C ARG A 15 -13.99 14.85 8.62
N ASP A 16 -14.45 14.09 7.65
CA ASP A 16 -15.76 13.43 7.70
C ASP A 16 -15.80 12.33 8.77
N ILE A 17 -14.70 11.59 8.95
CA ILE A 17 -14.55 10.62 10.03
C ILE A 17 -14.52 11.32 11.38
N ALA A 18 -13.79 12.44 11.51
CA ALA A 18 -13.73 13.22 12.74
C ALA A 18 -15.12 13.77 13.11
N ARG A 19 -15.91 14.24 12.14
CA ARG A 19 -17.30 14.65 12.34
C ARG A 19 -18.18 13.48 12.79
N GLY A 20 -18.03 12.32 12.15
CA GLY A 20 -18.74 11.10 12.55
C GLY A 20 -18.38 10.63 13.96
N ALA A 21 -17.09 10.66 14.30
CA ALA A 21 -16.59 10.33 15.63
C ALA A 21 -17.07 11.34 16.68
N ALA A 22 -17.12 12.63 16.34
CA ALA A 22 -17.69 13.66 17.21
C ALA A 22 -19.19 13.43 17.46
N ALA A 23 -19.97 13.06 16.42
CA ALA A 23 -21.37 12.69 16.58
C ALA A 23 -21.56 11.44 17.46
N ALA A 24 -20.74 10.39 17.25
CA ALA A 24 -20.69 9.23 18.15
C ALA A 24 -20.25 9.61 19.57
N GLY A 25 -19.45 10.66 19.69
CA GLY A 25 -19.04 11.27 20.93
C GLY A 25 -20.17 11.93 21.71
N VAL A 26 -21.05 12.66 21.02
CA VAL A 26 -22.27 13.22 21.62
C VAL A 26 -23.16 12.10 22.15
N ILE A 27 -23.31 11.00 21.41
CA ILE A 27 -24.03 9.81 21.90
C ILE A 27 -23.34 9.24 23.16
N GLY A 28 -22.00 9.24 23.18
CA GLY A 28 -21.20 8.90 24.36
C GLY A 28 -21.48 9.79 25.58
N LEU A 29 -21.74 11.08 25.39
CA LEU A 29 -22.14 11.98 26.47
C LEU A 29 -23.49 11.55 27.10
N PHE A 30 -24.49 11.21 26.28
CA PHE A 30 -25.77 10.69 26.77
C PHE A 30 -25.59 9.36 27.53
N LEU A 31 -24.77 8.45 27.02
CA LEU A 31 -24.44 7.21 27.74
C LEU A 31 -23.82 7.49 29.11
N ASN A 32 -22.91 8.45 29.19
CA ASN A 32 -22.28 8.85 30.45
C ASN A 32 -23.27 9.49 31.43
N LEU A 33 -24.27 10.22 30.94
CA LEU A 33 -25.34 10.73 31.80
C LEU A 33 -26.22 9.60 32.35
N MET A 34 -26.54 8.60 31.52
CA MET A 34 -27.31 7.44 31.95
C MET A 34 -26.59 6.57 32.99
N HIS A 35 -25.26 6.56 32.98
CA HIS A 35 -24.46 5.91 34.02
C HIS A 35 -24.70 6.50 35.43
N LEU A 36 -25.27 7.70 35.56
CA LEU A 36 -25.67 8.28 36.86
C LEU A 36 -26.90 7.60 37.47
N ALA A 37 -27.66 6.82 36.70
CA ALA A 37 -28.87 6.16 37.19
C ALA A 37 -28.59 5.18 38.34
N LEU A 38 -27.50 4.41 38.27
CA LEU A 38 -27.12 3.48 39.33
C LEU A 38 -26.71 4.19 40.63
N PRO A 39 -25.82 5.20 40.63
CA PRO A 39 -25.55 6.02 41.81
C PRO A 39 -26.80 6.63 42.43
N LEU A 40 -27.68 7.24 41.62
CA LEU A 40 -28.91 7.87 42.10
C LEU A 40 -29.86 6.83 42.71
N TYR A 41 -30.02 5.67 42.07
CA TYR A 41 -30.78 4.55 42.61
C TYR A 41 -30.25 4.13 43.97
N THR A 42 -28.93 4.00 44.12
CA THR A 42 -28.35 3.58 45.40
C THR A 42 -28.58 4.61 46.51
N ILE A 43 -28.46 5.91 46.22
CA ILE A 43 -28.79 6.96 47.20
C ILE A 43 -30.25 6.82 47.65
N GLN A 44 -31.19 6.69 46.71
CA GLN A 44 -32.62 6.60 47.04
C GLN A 44 -32.97 5.33 47.81
N VAL A 45 -32.36 4.19 47.47
CA VAL A 45 -32.61 2.95 48.19
C VAL A 45 -32.10 3.03 49.63
N TYR A 46 -30.88 3.54 49.83
CA TYR A 46 -30.28 3.57 51.16
C TYR A 46 -30.86 4.67 52.06
N ASP A 47 -31.17 5.83 51.50
CA ASP A 47 -31.60 6.98 52.30
C ASP A 47 -33.11 7.03 52.48
N ARG A 48 -33.89 6.46 51.55
CA ARG A 48 -35.36 6.56 51.56
C ARG A 48 -36.06 5.22 51.72
N VAL A 49 -35.66 4.18 50.99
CA VAL A 49 -36.35 2.87 51.04
C VAL A 49 -36.02 2.12 52.33
N LEU A 50 -34.75 2.07 52.73
CA LEU A 50 -34.34 1.42 53.98
C LEU A 50 -34.95 2.11 55.22
N SER A 51 -35.09 3.44 55.19
CA SER A 51 -35.68 4.18 56.29
C SER A 51 -37.21 4.10 56.32
N SER A 52 -37.88 4.03 55.15
CA SER A 52 -39.34 4.02 55.06
C SER A 52 -39.96 2.63 55.02
N GLY A 53 -39.17 1.58 54.77
CA GLY A 53 -39.64 0.19 54.63
C GLY A 53 -40.58 -0.06 53.44
N SER A 54 -40.70 0.87 52.49
CA SER A 54 -41.67 0.78 51.39
C SER A 54 -41.14 -0.05 50.22
N LEU A 55 -41.62 -1.29 50.11
CA LEU A 55 -41.29 -2.18 48.99
C LEU A 55 -41.87 -1.70 47.64
N GLU A 56 -42.96 -0.94 47.67
CA GLU A 56 -43.55 -0.35 46.46
C GLU A 56 -42.61 0.68 45.81
N THR A 57 -42.00 1.55 46.62
CA THR A 57 -41.01 2.54 46.13
C THR A 57 -39.77 1.84 45.57
N LEU A 58 -39.31 0.77 46.21
CA LEU A 58 -38.21 -0.06 45.72
C LEU A 58 -38.52 -0.64 44.34
N GLY A 59 -39.70 -1.23 44.18
CA GLY A 59 -40.17 -1.79 42.91
C GLY A 59 -40.19 -0.74 41.80
N ALA A 60 -40.78 0.43 42.05
CA ALA A 60 -40.84 1.52 41.08
C ALA A 60 -39.44 2.02 40.66
N LEU A 61 -38.53 2.23 41.61
CA LEU A 61 -37.15 2.64 41.34
C LEU A 61 -36.36 1.57 40.58
N ALA A 62 -36.52 0.29 40.95
CA ALA A 62 -35.87 -0.81 40.26
C ALA A 62 -36.35 -0.94 38.81
N THR A 63 -37.66 -0.81 38.57
CA THR A 63 -38.22 -0.79 37.20
C THR A 63 -37.68 0.40 36.40
N LEU A 64 -37.60 1.60 36.99
CA LEU A 64 -37.04 2.77 36.33
C LEU A 64 -35.59 2.54 35.90
N VAL A 65 -34.74 2.03 36.80
CA VAL A 65 -33.33 1.74 36.48
C VAL A 65 -33.23 0.64 35.43
N ALA A 66 -34.04 -0.42 35.52
CA ALA A 66 -34.06 -1.48 34.51
C ALA A 66 -34.36 -0.92 33.12
N VAL A 67 -35.33 0.00 32.99
CA VAL A 67 -35.62 0.70 31.73
C VAL A 67 -34.40 1.50 31.26
N VAL A 68 -33.75 2.26 32.16
CA VAL A 68 -32.54 3.02 31.82
C VAL A 68 -31.41 2.10 31.33
N LEU A 69 -31.20 0.94 31.95
CA LEU A 69 -30.18 -0.04 31.53
C LEU A 69 -30.46 -0.61 30.14
N VAL A 70 -31.72 -0.87 29.80
CA VAL A 70 -32.12 -1.31 28.45
C VAL A 70 -31.81 -0.23 27.42
N PHE A 71 -32.18 1.02 27.70
CA PHE A 71 -31.83 2.15 26.82
C PHE A 71 -30.31 2.33 26.71
N GLN A 72 -29.56 2.17 27.81
CA GLN A 72 -28.11 2.27 27.82
C GLN A 72 -27.49 1.22 26.90
N ALA A 73 -27.94 -0.04 26.98
CA ALA A 73 -27.49 -1.11 26.09
C ALA A 73 -27.80 -0.82 24.61
N ALA A 74 -29.00 -0.31 24.31
CA ALA A 74 -29.38 0.05 22.95
C ALA A 74 -28.53 1.21 22.38
N ILE A 75 -28.25 2.24 23.18
CA ILE A 75 -27.44 3.38 22.76
C ILE A 75 -25.96 2.98 22.61
N ASP A 76 -25.43 2.12 23.48
CA ASP A 76 -24.06 1.61 23.39
C ASP A 76 -23.88 0.74 22.13
N PHE A 77 -24.86 -0.11 21.83
CA PHE A 77 -24.92 -0.83 20.56
C PHE A 77 -24.96 0.12 19.35
N LEU A 78 -25.78 1.16 19.38
CA LEU A 78 -25.85 2.14 18.30
C LEU A 78 -24.51 2.88 18.11
N ARG A 79 -23.87 3.29 19.20
CA ARG A 79 -22.55 3.94 19.20
C ARG A 79 -21.49 3.02 18.57
N SER A 80 -21.42 1.76 18.99
CA SER A 80 -20.47 0.78 18.43
C SER A 80 -20.72 0.54 16.93
N ARG A 81 -21.99 0.45 16.50
CA ARG A 81 -22.36 0.34 15.08
C ARG A 81 -21.91 1.54 14.26
N ILE A 82 -22.01 2.76 14.81
CA ILE A 82 -21.52 3.97 14.13
C ILE A 82 -20.02 3.85 13.87
N PHE A 83 -19.21 3.41 14.84
CA PHE A 83 -17.78 3.23 14.65
C PHE A 83 -17.42 2.19 13.58
N VAL A 84 -18.14 1.06 13.53
CA VAL A 84 -17.97 0.06 12.47
C VAL A 84 -18.30 0.65 11.09
N ILE A 85 -19.38 1.42 10.97
CA ILE A 85 -19.77 2.08 9.71
C ILE A 85 -18.73 3.14 9.30
N LEU A 86 -18.21 3.93 10.24
CA LEU A 86 -17.14 4.90 9.98
C LEU A 86 -15.86 4.23 9.48
N GLY A 87 -15.48 3.10 10.08
CA GLY A 87 -14.38 2.27 9.59
C GLY A 87 -14.61 1.79 8.16
N GLY A 88 -15.81 1.28 7.84
CA GLY A 88 -16.16 0.88 6.47
C GLY A 88 -16.06 2.03 5.46
N ARG A 89 -16.51 3.22 5.84
CA ARG A 89 -16.41 4.45 5.01
C ARG A 89 -14.97 4.90 4.79
N LEU A 90 -14.08 4.72 5.78
CA LEU A 90 -12.64 4.99 5.62
C LEU A 90 -12.08 4.14 4.46
N VAL A 91 -12.34 2.83 4.48
CA VAL A 91 -11.82 1.91 3.46
C VAL A 91 -12.39 2.21 2.08
N SER A 92 -13.70 2.45 1.96
CA SER A 92 -14.31 2.71 0.66
C SER A 92 -13.84 4.03 0.02
N ARG A 93 -13.52 5.05 0.83
CA ARG A 93 -13.05 6.36 0.33
C ARG A 93 -11.54 6.44 0.16
N LEU A 94 -10.75 5.91 1.10
CA LEU A 94 -9.29 5.94 1.00
C LEU A 94 -8.72 4.79 0.17
N GLY A 95 -9.42 3.66 0.07
CA GLY A 95 -8.89 2.45 -0.58
C GLY A 95 -8.45 2.71 -2.02
N HIS A 96 -9.26 3.40 -2.81
CA HIS A 96 -8.93 3.68 -4.21
C HIS A 96 -7.75 4.68 -4.37
N PRO A 97 -7.76 5.88 -3.75
CA PRO A 97 -6.61 6.79 -3.79
C PRO A 97 -5.30 6.17 -3.28
N VAL A 98 -5.38 5.39 -2.20
CA VAL A 98 -4.21 4.72 -1.60
C VAL A 98 -3.68 3.63 -2.53
N PHE A 99 -4.56 2.81 -3.12
CA PHE A 99 -4.16 1.79 -4.09
C PHE A 99 -3.47 2.40 -5.31
N ARG A 100 -4.05 3.47 -5.89
CA ARG A 100 -3.45 4.20 -7.02
C ARG A 100 -2.05 4.73 -6.66
N SER A 101 -1.93 5.40 -5.51
CA SER A 101 -0.66 5.97 -5.04
C SER A 101 0.38 4.89 -4.71
N ALA A 102 -0.05 3.74 -4.19
CA ALA A 102 0.81 2.60 -3.90
C ALA A 102 1.41 2.00 -5.19
N VAL A 103 0.61 1.87 -6.26
CA VAL A 103 1.11 1.43 -7.58
C VAL A 103 2.12 2.43 -8.13
N GLU A 104 1.84 3.73 -8.06
CA GLU A 104 2.76 4.77 -8.55
C GLU A 104 4.06 4.85 -7.75
N THR A 105 3.98 4.68 -6.42
CA THR A 105 5.15 4.63 -5.54
C THR A 105 6.01 3.40 -5.82
N THR A 106 5.39 2.25 -6.09
CA THR A 106 6.09 1.01 -6.49
C THR A 106 6.94 1.23 -7.75
N LEU A 107 6.42 1.97 -8.73
CA LEU A 107 7.15 2.25 -9.97
C LEU A 107 8.39 3.13 -9.75
N ARG A 108 8.38 4.00 -8.74
CA ARG A 108 9.46 4.96 -8.44
C ARG A 108 10.49 4.43 -7.45
N GLN A 109 10.03 3.80 -6.36
CA GLN A 109 10.84 3.41 -5.20
C GLN A 109 10.94 1.90 -5.02
N GLY A 110 10.25 1.12 -5.86
CA GLY A 110 10.25 -0.32 -5.84
C GLY A 110 9.16 -0.96 -4.94
N PRO A 111 9.02 -2.29 -5.00
CA PRO A 111 7.89 -3.01 -4.38
C PRO A 111 7.81 -2.89 -2.86
N LEU A 112 8.96 -2.73 -2.19
CA LEU A 112 9.04 -2.66 -0.73
C LEU A 112 8.46 -1.35 -0.17
N ALA A 113 8.48 -0.26 -0.95
CA ALA A 113 8.00 1.06 -0.50
C ALA A 113 6.47 1.13 -0.39
N ALA A 114 5.75 0.37 -1.24
CA ALA A 114 4.30 0.28 -1.21
C ALA A 114 3.78 -0.94 -0.45
N ALA A 115 4.68 -1.85 -0.05
CA ALA A 115 4.32 -3.05 0.69
C ALA A 115 3.75 -2.68 2.06
N GLY A 116 2.56 -3.22 2.37
CA GLY A 116 1.92 -3.01 3.67
C GLY A 116 1.01 -1.79 3.77
N VAL A 117 0.95 -0.89 2.78
CA VAL A 117 0.06 0.29 2.84
C VAL A 117 -1.42 -0.11 2.87
N MET A 118 -1.81 -1.18 2.16
CA MET A 118 -3.17 -1.73 2.24
C MET A 118 -3.47 -2.38 3.59
N ARG A 119 -2.44 -2.93 4.26
CA ARG A 119 -2.55 -3.40 5.65
C ARG A 119 -2.76 -2.20 6.58
N ASP A 120 -2.02 -1.11 6.40
CA ASP A 120 -2.18 0.11 7.18
C ASP A 120 -3.60 0.70 7.10
N VAL A 121 -4.23 0.66 5.92
CA VAL A 121 -5.65 1.07 5.76
C VAL A 121 -6.57 0.17 6.59
N SER A 122 -6.29 -1.13 6.64
CA SER A 122 -7.04 -2.10 7.42
C SER A 122 -6.81 -1.92 8.94
N ASP A 123 -5.58 -1.61 9.36
CA ASP A 123 -5.24 -1.34 10.74
C ASP A 123 -5.93 -0.07 11.24
N LEU A 124 -5.96 0.99 10.42
CA LEU A 124 -6.67 2.22 10.73
C LEU A 124 -8.20 2.00 10.78
N ARG A 125 -8.75 1.15 9.89
CA ARG A 125 -10.16 0.72 9.96
C ARG A 125 -10.45 0.03 11.29
N ASN A 126 -9.60 -0.91 11.70
CA ASN A 126 -9.79 -1.66 12.93
C ASN A 126 -9.66 -0.77 14.17
N PHE A 127 -8.77 0.22 14.15
CA PHE A 127 -8.66 1.23 15.20
C PHE A 127 -9.96 2.05 15.37
N ILE A 128 -10.55 2.53 14.27
CA ILE A 128 -11.83 3.26 14.31
C ILE A 128 -12.95 2.34 14.76
N ALA A 129 -13.07 1.15 14.15
CA ALA A 129 -14.15 0.20 14.42
C ALA A 129 -14.10 -0.36 15.85
N GLY A 130 -12.90 -0.47 16.44
CA GLY A 130 -12.69 -0.92 17.82
C GLY A 130 -13.05 0.10 18.89
N GLY A 131 -13.45 1.32 18.52
CA GLY A 131 -13.90 2.36 19.47
C GLY A 131 -12.78 3.05 20.26
N ALA A 132 -11.50 2.68 20.05
CA ALA A 132 -10.36 3.33 20.71
C ALA A 132 -10.30 4.84 20.40
N ILE A 133 -10.77 5.24 19.21
CA ILE A 133 -10.90 6.66 18.80
C ILE A 133 -11.85 7.47 19.71
N ALA A 134 -12.70 6.81 20.49
CA ALA A 134 -13.68 7.45 21.36
C ALA A 134 -13.08 7.89 22.71
N LEU A 135 -11.90 7.38 23.09
CA LEU A 135 -11.30 7.63 24.40
C LEU A 135 -11.10 9.12 24.75
N PRO A 136 -10.64 10.00 23.85
CA PRO A 136 -10.55 11.43 24.14
C PRO A 136 -11.92 12.05 24.45
N ILE A 137 -12.98 11.54 23.83
CA ILE A 137 -14.34 12.03 24.07
C ILE A 137 -14.82 11.58 25.45
N ASP A 138 -14.57 10.33 25.83
CA ASP A 138 -14.93 9.84 27.17
C ASP A 138 -14.14 10.60 28.27
N LEU A 139 -12.89 10.98 27.99
CA LEU A 139 -12.06 11.80 28.89
C LEU A 139 -12.61 13.22 29.08
N ILE A 140 -13.21 13.83 28.06
CA ILE A 140 -13.88 15.14 28.15
C ILE A 140 -15.07 15.10 29.13
N VAL A 141 -15.66 13.92 29.35
CA VAL A 141 -16.79 13.74 30.29
C VAL A 141 -16.32 13.47 31.72
N ALA A 142 -15.06 13.12 31.95
CA ALA A 142 -14.52 12.87 33.29
C ALA A 142 -14.77 14.04 34.29
N PRO A 143 -14.60 15.33 33.92
CA PRO A 143 -14.94 16.46 34.80
C PRO A 143 -16.39 16.48 35.28
N MET A 144 -17.34 15.94 34.51
CA MET A 144 -18.75 15.83 34.93
C MET A 144 -18.87 14.91 36.14
N PHE A 145 -18.25 13.73 36.11
CA PHE A 145 -18.27 12.81 37.25
C PHE A 145 -17.55 13.38 38.47
N LEU A 146 -16.43 14.08 38.25
CA LEU A 146 -15.71 14.78 39.31
C LEU A 146 -16.58 15.87 39.95
N PHE A 147 -17.30 16.65 39.14
CA PHE A 147 -18.22 17.67 39.63
C PHE A 147 -19.35 17.06 40.47
N VAL A 148 -19.95 15.95 40.02
CA VAL A 148 -20.98 15.24 40.80
C VAL A 148 -20.40 14.71 42.12
N LEU A 149 -19.15 14.24 42.16
CA LEU A 149 -18.49 13.86 43.42
C LEU A 149 -18.34 15.05 44.38
N PHE A 150 -17.96 16.22 43.89
CA PHE A 150 -17.92 17.45 44.70
C PHE A 150 -19.30 17.87 45.22
N LEU A 151 -20.35 17.66 44.43
CA LEU A 151 -21.73 17.90 44.86
C LEU A 151 -22.17 16.94 45.97
N LEU A 152 -21.71 15.69 45.97
CA LEU A 152 -22.01 14.74 47.04
C LEU A 152 -21.28 15.12 48.34
N HIS A 153 -19.98 15.38 48.27
CA HIS A 153 -19.21 15.89 49.40
C HIS A 153 -17.84 16.42 48.91
N PRO A 154 -17.32 17.55 49.44
CA PRO A 154 -16.03 18.10 49.02
C PRO A 154 -14.86 17.11 49.13
N ILE A 155 -14.84 16.26 50.17
CA ILE A 155 -13.78 15.25 50.35
C ILE A 155 -13.83 14.17 49.26
N TYR A 156 -15.02 13.73 48.82
CA TYR A 156 -15.13 12.78 47.71
C TYR A 156 -14.56 13.38 46.41
N GLY A 157 -14.84 14.67 46.17
CA GLY A 157 -14.25 15.41 45.06
C GLY A 157 -12.73 15.50 45.14
N LEU A 158 -12.15 15.75 46.32
CA LEU A 158 -10.69 15.79 46.52
C LEU A 158 -10.04 14.43 46.27
N VAL A 159 -10.62 13.34 46.77
CA VAL A 159 -10.12 11.97 46.51
C VAL A 159 -10.23 11.65 45.02
N GLY A 160 -11.32 12.04 44.36
CA GLY A 160 -11.52 11.91 42.92
C GLY A 160 -10.49 12.67 42.09
N LEU A 161 -10.20 13.92 42.47
CA LEU A 161 -9.20 14.76 41.83
C LEU A 161 -7.80 14.17 41.99
N ALA A 162 -7.45 13.69 43.19
CA ALA A 162 -6.18 13.02 43.43
C ALA A 162 -6.04 11.76 42.55
N GLY A 163 -7.09 10.95 42.44
CA GLY A 163 -7.12 9.78 41.56
C GLY A 163 -6.92 10.14 40.09
N ALA A 164 -7.61 11.16 39.60
CA ALA A 164 -7.48 11.64 38.22
C ALA A 164 -6.06 12.15 37.92
N ILE A 165 -5.46 12.92 38.84
CA ILE A 165 -4.08 13.42 38.70
C ILE A 165 -3.09 12.27 38.65
N VAL A 166 -3.20 11.30 39.56
CA VAL A 166 -2.29 10.15 39.63
C VAL A 166 -2.38 9.29 38.36
N LEU A 167 -3.59 8.97 37.89
CA LEU A 167 -3.74 8.19 36.65
C LEU A 167 -3.33 8.96 35.40
N THR A 168 -3.52 10.29 35.38
CA THR A 168 -2.97 11.15 34.30
C THR A 168 -1.44 11.09 34.29
N GLY A 169 -0.80 11.18 35.45
CA GLY A 169 0.64 11.01 35.57
C GLY A 169 1.12 9.64 35.05
N MET A 170 0.36 8.57 35.33
CA MET A 170 0.63 7.23 34.82
C MET A 170 0.46 7.13 33.29
N ALA A 171 -0.54 7.80 32.72
CA ALA A 171 -0.73 7.87 31.28
C ALA A 171 0.44 8.60 30.59
N ILE A 172 0.91 9.71 31.17
CA ILE A 172 2.09 10.44 30.67
C ILE A 172 3.35 9.57 30.78
N ALA A 173 3.54 8.87 31.90
CA ALA A 173 4.64 7.93 32.06
C ALA A 173 4.59 6.81 31.01
N THR A 174 3.40 6.32 30.67
CA THR A 174 3.19 5.33 29.61
C THR A 174 3.62 5.87 28.25
N GLU A 175 3.24 7.10 27.90
CA GLU A 175 3.69 7.74 26.65
C GLU A 175 5.22 7.85 26.58
N ILE A 176 5.87 8.31 27.66
CA ILE A 176 7.33 8.51 27.66
C ILE A 176 8.09 7.18 27.61
N ILE A 177 7.65 6.19 28.39
CA ILE A 177 8.36 4.91 28.57
C ILE A 177 8.07 3.95 27.40
N VAL A 178 6.82 3.88 26.92
CA VAL A 178 6.39 2.81 25.99
C VAL A 178 6.49 3.21 24.53
N ARG A 179 6.34 4.50 24.18
CA ARG A 179 6.23 4.91 22.76
C ARG A 179 7.42 4.53 21.89
N ARG A 180 8.64 4.86 22.31
CA ARG A 180 9.85 4.60 21.51
C ARG A 180 10.15 3.09 21.40
N PRO A 181 10.13 2.30 22.49
CA PRO A 181 10.26 0.85 22.39
C PRO A 181 9.19 0.21 21.49
N SER A 182 7.92 0.64 21.61
CA SER A 182 6.83 0.09 20.79
C SER A 182 7.03 0.37 19.30
N ALA A 183 7.49 1.58 18.94
CA ALA A 183 7.80 1.92 17.55
C ALA A 183 8.96 1.06 16.99
N ARG A 184 10.02 0.83 17.77
CA ARG A 184 11.13 -0.05 17.39
C ARG A 184 10.70 -1.51 17.24
N ALA A 185 9.91 -2.03 18.19
CA ALA A 185 9.35 -3.38 18.14
C ALA A 185 8.47 -3.61 16.89
N SER A 186 7.62 -2.63 16.55
CA SER A 186 6.80 -2.66 15.34
C SER A 186 7.65 -2.67 14.06
N GLN A 187 8.72 -1.86 14.00
CA GLN A 187 9.66 -1.88 12.87
C GLN A 187 10.42 -3.21 12.74
N ALA A 188 10.92 -3.77 13.84
CA ALA A 188 11.62 -5.06 13.84
C ALA A 188 10.72 -6.19 13.34
N THR A 189 9.45 -6.21 13.78
CA THR A 189 8.45 -7.18 13.34
C THR A 189 8.16 -7.03 11.84
N ASN A 190 7.98 -5.80 11.35
CA ASN A 190 7.76 -5.54 9.93
C ASN A 190 8.94 -6.00 9.07
N ARG A 191 10.17 -5.80 9.55
CA ARG A 191 11.38 -6.27 8.85
C ARG A 191 11.40 -7.79 8.74
N VAL A 192 11.20 -8.52 9.84
CA VAL A 192 11.18 -9.99 9.80
C VAL A 192 10.07 -10.51 8.90
N GLN A 193 8.90 -9.87 8.90
CA GLN A 193 7.81 -10.23 8.00
C GLN A 193 8.19 -10.07 6.52
N SER A 194 8.90 -8.99 6.18
CA SER A 194 9.38 -8.73 4.82
C SER A 194 10.45 -9.73 4.38
N GLU A 195 11.39 -10.07 5.27
CA GLU A 195 12.43 -11.08 5.04
C GLU A 195 11.81 -12.48 4.86
N THR A 196 10.82 -12.83 5.69
CA THR A 196 10.08 -14.08 5.59
C THR A 196 9.34 -14.19 4.25
N SER A 197 8.67 -13.12 3.84
CA SER A 197 7.96 -13.08 2.55
C SER A 197 8.94 -13.17 1.37
N ALA A 198 10.14 -12.61 1.49
CA ALA A 198 11.20 -12.75 0.49
C ALA A 198 11.75 -14.18 0.42
N ALA A 199 11.96 -14.84 1.56
CA ALA A 199 12.40 -16.23 1.60
C ALA A 199 11.35 -17.18 0.96
N ILE A 200 10.07 -17.00 1.28
CA ILE A 200 8.98 -17.82 0.70
C ILE A 200 8.92 -17.65 -0.82
N ARG A 201 9.04 -16.40 -1.33
CA ARG A 201 9.06 -16.16 -2.79
C ARG A 201 10.22 -16.84 -3.51
N ASN A 202 11.33 -17.09 -2.81
CA ASN A 202 12.54 -17.72 -3.37
C ASN A 202 12.74 -19.16 -2.86
N ALA A 203 11.66 -19.84 -2.44
CA ALA A 203 11.74 -21.17 -1.83
C ALA A 203 12.39 -22.22 -2.74
N GLU A 204 12.22 -22.11 -4.06
CA GLU A 204 12.84 -23.02 -5.04
C GLU A 204 14.36 -22.96 -4.97
N VAL A 205 14.94 -21.76 -4.96
CA VAL A 205 16.39 -21.53 -4.86
C VAL A 205 16.92 -22.01 -3.52
N ILE A 206 16.21 -21.70 -2.43
CA ILE A 206 16.58 -22.10 -1.07
C ILE A 206 16.60 -23.62 -0.95
N THR A 207 15.59 -24.30 -1.51
CA THR A 207 15.47 -25.76 -1.43
C THR A 207 16.49 -26.45 -2.33
N ALA A 208 16.64 -25.99 -3.58
CA ALA A 208 17.54 -26.61 -4.56
C ALA A 208 19.01 -26.56 -4.11
N MET A 209 19.43 -25.49 -3.43
CA MET A 209 20.81 -25.33 -2.94
C MET A 209 20.99 -25.74 -1.48
N GLY A 210 19.96 -26.33 -0.85
CA GLY A 210 20.04 -26.80 0.54
C GLY A 210 20.26 -25.68 1.56
N MET A 211 19.93 -24.43 1.24
CA MET A 211 20.19 -23.24 2.08
C MET A 211 19.21 -23.07 3.26
N LEU A 212 18.22 -23.97 3.36
CA LEU A 212 17.15 -23.87 4.35
C LEU A 212 17.69 -23.77 5.79
N PRO A 213 18.72 -24.54 6.23
CA PRO A 213 19.28 -24.43 7.58
C PRO A 213 19.82 -23.03 7.89
N GLU A 214 20.61 -22.44 6.99
CA GLU A 214 21.25 -21.14 7.16
C GLU A 214 20.23 -20.01 7.14
N VAL A 215 19.27 -20.07 6.20
CA VAL A 215 18.15 -19.12 6.14
C VAL A 215 17.30 -19.20 7.40
N THR A 216 17.03 -20.42 7.89
CA THR A 216 16.27 -20.64 9.13
C THR A 216 17.02 -20.09 10.35
N GLN A 217 18.34 -20.30 10.44
CA GLN A 217 19.14 -19.76 11.54
C GLN A 217 19.13 -18.23 11.56
N ARG A 218 19.33 -17.60 10.39
CA ARG A 218 19.26 -16.14 10.25
C ARG A 218 17.87 -15.62 10.61
N TRP A 219 16.82 -16.27 10.13
CA TRP A 219 15.44 -15.93 10.48
C TRP A 219 15.19 -16.06 11.98
N ARG A 220 15.67 -17.13 12.64
CA ARG A 220 15.54 -17.32 14.09
C ARG A 220 16.21 -16.19 14.87
N GLN A 221 17.40 -15.74 14.49
CA GLN A 221 18.10 -14.63 15.15
C GLN A 221 17.34 -13.30 15.01
N ALA A 222 16.88 -13.00 13.79
CA ALA A 222 16.10 -11.79 13.53
C ALA A 222 14.76 -11.83 14.28
N GLN A 223 14.09 -12.97 14.28
CA GLN A 223 12.83 -13.20 14.98
C GLN A 223 13.00 -13.12 16.50
N ALA A 224 14.06 -13.70 17.07
CA ALA A 224 14.35 -13.61 18.50
C ALA A 224 14.53 -12.15 18.94
N THR A 225 15.27 -11.35 18.18
CA THR A 225 15.45 -9.92 18.45
C THR A 225 14.12 -9.16 18.38
N ALA A 226 13.29 -9.44 17.35
CA ALA A 226 11.98 -8.81 17.20
C ALA A 226 11.00 -9.20 18.32
N VAL A 227 11.05 -10.46 18.77
CA VAL A 227 10.26 -10.96 19.91
C VAL A 227 10.72 -10.29 21.20
N ASP A 228 12.03 -10.24 21.49
CA ASP A 228 12.58 -9.59 22.68
C ASP A 228 12.17 -8.12 22.78
N ASP A 229 12.28 -7.37 21.69
CA ASP A 229 11.86 -5.96 21.64
C ASP A 229 10.35 -5.81 21.88
N THR A 230 9.55 -6.72 21.31
CA THR A 230 8.10 -6.76 21.51
C THR A 230 7.75 -7.12 22.95
N GLU A 231 8.44 -8.07 23.56
CA GLU A 231 8.21 -8.50 24.94
C GLU A 231 8.59 -7.40 25.93
N ARG A 232 9.76 -6.76 25.76
CA ARG A 232 10.18 -5.62 26.61
C ARG A 232 9.18 -4.48 26.55
N SER A 233 8.73 -4.11 25.35
CA SER A 233 7.72 -3.07 25.18
C SER A 233 6.37 -3.47 25.81
N ARG A 234 5.96 -4.74 25.68
CA ARG A 234 4.70 -5.25 26.26
C ARG A 234 4.79 -5.37 27.78
N ALA A 235 5.94 -5.75 28.33
CA ALA A 235 6.15 -5.89 29.75
C ALA A 235 6.03 -4.54 30.46
N ALA A 236 6.70 -3.49 29.93
CA ALA A 236 6.58 -2.14 30.46
C ALA A 236 5.13 -1.63 30.44
N ALA A 237 4.43 -1.80 29.30
CA ALA A 237 3.02 -1.40 29.18
C ALA A 237 2.10 -2.15 30.15
N ARG A 238 2.27 -3.48 30.27
CA ARG A 238 1.49 -4.31 31.21
C ARG A 238 1.76 -3.97 32.66
N ALA A 239 3.00 -3.68 33.02
CA ALA A 239 3.35 -3.27 34.39
C ALA A 239 2.67 -1.94 34.75
N LEU A 240 2.74 -0.94 33.87
CA LEU A 240 2.09 0.36 34.07
C LEU A 240 0.56 0.22 34.16
N SER A 241 -0.04 -0.60 33.29
CA SER A 241 -1.47 -0.95 33.35
C SER A 241 -1.86 -1.63 34.66
N ALA A 242 -1.07 -2.60 35.13
CA ALA A 242 -1.33 -3.29 36.39
C ALA A 242 -1.27 -2.33 37.58
N VAL A 243 -0.28 -1.44 37.63
CA VAL A 243 -0.18 -0.41 38.67
C VAL A 243 -1.36 0.56 38.60
N ALA A 244 -1.75 1.02 37.40
CA ALA A 244 -2.90 1.90 37.21
C ALA A 244 -4.21 1.27 37.73
N ARG A 245 -4.46 -0.01 37.39
CA ARG A 245 -5.63 -0.76 37.85
C ARG A 245 -5.64 -0.93 39.37
N THR A 246 -4.50 -1.27 39.96
CA THR A 246 -4.37 -1.38 41.42
C THR A 246 -4.61 -0.05 42.10
N LEU A 247 -4.04 1.05 41.60
CA LEU A 247 -4.28 2.39 42.13
C LEU A 247 -5.76 2.77 42.03
N ARG A 248 -6.42 2.46 40.90
CA ARG A 248 -7.87 2.70 40.73
C ARG A 248 -8.69 2.00 41.82
N VAL A 249 -8.43 0.71 42.05
CA VAL A 249 -9.10 -0.05 43.13
C VAL A 249 -8.73 0.53 44.50
N GLY A 250 -7.48 0.96 44.69
CA GLY A 250 -7.05 1.66 45.90
C GLY A 250 -7.83 2.96 46.17
N PHE A 251 -8.08 3.78 45.14
CA PHE A 251 -8.92 4.98 45.26
C PHE A 251 -10.40 4.64 45.57
N GLN A 252 -10.92 3.52 45.06
CA GLN A 252 -12.25 3.02 45.44
C GLN A 252 -12.30 2.58 46.91
N ILE A 253 -11.27 1.91 47.42
CA ILE A 253 -11.19 1.60 48.84
C ILE A 253 -11.10 2.91 49.65
N GLY A 254 -10.26 3.84 49.21
CA GLY A 254 -10.12 5.16 49.84
C GLY A 254 -11.42 5.95 49.90
N ILE A 255 -12.25 5.91 48.85
CA ILE A 255 -13.55 6.59 48.87
C ILE A 255 -14.55 5.92 49.82
N ILE A 256 -14.54 4.59 49.92
CA ILE A 256 -15.37 3.87 50.89
C ILE A 256 -14.91 4.16 52.32
N SER A 257 -13.60 4.16 52.59
CA SER A 257 -13.04 4.44 53.92
C SER A 257 -13.29 5.88 54.37
N THR A 258 -13.07 6.86 53.49
CA THR A 258 -13.36 8.27 53.79
C THR A 258 -14.87 8.51 53.93
N GLY A 259 -15.69 7.85 53.10
CA GLY A 259 -17.15 7.90 53.22
C GLY A 259 -17.67 7.31 54.52
N ALA A 260 -17.12 6.18 54.97
CA ALA A 260 -17.47 5.59 56.25
C ALA A 260 -17.16 6.53 57.43
N ALA A 261 -16.00 7.19 57.40
CA ALA A 261 -15.65 8.21 58.40
C ALA A 261 -16.64 9.39 58.40
N LEU A 262 -17.08 9.85 57.23
CA LEU A 262 -18.07 10.93 57.08
C LEU A 262 -19.47 10.54 57.55
N VAL A 263 -19.87 9.28 57.36
CA VAL A 263 -21.14 8.77 57.88
C VAL A 263 -21.08 8.67 59.40
N VAL A 264 -19.95 8.25 59.96
CA VAL A 264 -19.74 8.23 61.42
C VAL A 264 -19.78 9.63 62.02
N SER A 265 -19.22 10.64 61.34
CA SER A 265 -19.30 12.04 61.76
C SER A 265 -20.68 12.68 61.51
N ARG A 266 -21.62 11.96 60.88
CA ARG A 266 -22.96 12.42 60.48
C ARG A 266 -22.97 13.54 59.43
N ASP A 267 -21.89 13.69 58.68
CA ASP A 267 -21.76 14.66 57.59
C ASP A 267 -22.28 14.11 56.24
N ALA A 268 -22.44 12.78 56.14
CA ALA A 268 -22.91 12.11 54.94
C ALA A 268 -23.86 10.95 55.25
N SER A 269 -24.65 10.51 54.26
CA SER A 269 -25.52 9.34 54.37
C SER A 269 -24.85 8.06 53.85
N ALA A 270 -25.34 6.89 54.28
CA ALA A 270 -24.85 5.60 53.80
C ALA A 270 -25.02 5.44 52.27
N GLY A 271 -26.07 6.02 51.69
CA GLY A 271 -26.29 6.01 50.24
C GLY A 271 -25.21 6.76 49.45
N THR A 272 -24.66 7.84 50.01
CA THR A 272 -23.60 8.62 49.35
C THR A 272 -22.29 7.84 49.21
N ILE A 273 -21.96 6.93 50.14
CA ILE A 273 -20.74 6.11 50.06
C ILE A 273 -20.76 5.26 48.79
N ILE A 274 -21.86 4.54 48.56
CA ILE A 274 -21.95 3.61 47.45
C ILE A 274 -22.05 4.37 46.13
N ALA A 275 -22.82 5.47 46.11
CA ALA A 275 -22.90 6.33 44.93
C ALA A 275 -21.54 6.96 44.58
N ALA A 276 -20.80 7.46 45.56
CA ALA A 276 -19.45 7.98 45.38
C ALA A 276 -18.50 6.89 44.84
N ASN A 277 -18.58 5.67 45.35
CA ASN A 277 -17.78 4.54 44.84
C ASN A 277 -18.08 4.22 43.36
N VAL A 278 -19.36 4.17 42.98
CA VAL A 278 -19.75 3.94 41.57
C VAL A 278 -19.28 5.10 40.68
N LEU A 279 -19.46 6.36 41.10
CA LEU A 279 -19.02 7.54 40.35
C LEU A 279 -17.48 7.58 40.22
N MET A 280 -16.74 7.25 41.28
CA MET A 280 -15.29 7.14 41.27
C MET A 280 -14.81 6.10 40.25
N SER A 281 -15.47 4.93 40.20
CA SER A 281 -15.14 3.90 39.21
C SER A 281 -15.28 4.41 37.77
N ARG A 282 -16.31 5.22 37.50
CA ARG A 282 -16.59 5.80 36.18
C ARG A 282 -15.66 6.95 35.84
N LEU A 283 -15.33 7.80 36.82
CA LEU A 283 -14.37 8.88 36.66
C LEU A 283 -12.99 8.37 36.21
N LEU A 284 -12.51 7.29 36.83
CA LEU A 284 -11.14 6.81 36.62
C LEU A 284 -11.00 5.85 35.43
N LEU A 285 -12.09 5.26 34.93
CA LEU A 285 -12.08 4.26 33.86
C LEU A 285 -11.45 4.74 32.53
N PRO A 286 -11.75 5.95 32.00
CA PRO A 286 -11.16 6.42 30.75
C PRO A 286 -9.64 6.56 30.82
N PHE A 287 -9.10 6.88 31.99
CA PHE A 287 -7.65 6.98 32.21
C PHE A 287 -6.98 5.60 32.16
N GLU A 288 -7.60 4.57 32.73
CA GLU A 288 -7.11 3.18 32.62
C GLU A 288 -7.13 2.70 31.16
N HIS A 289 -8.23 2.94 30.44
CA HIS A 289 -8.32 2.56 29.03
C HIS A 289 -7.29 3.29 28.15
N LEU A 290 -6.92 4.53 28.49
CA LEU A 290 -5.86 5.25 27.78
C LEU A 290 -4.51 4.55 27.92
N ILE A 291 -4.22 3.99 29.10
CA ILE A 291 -2.99 3.25 29.39
C ILE A 291 -3.01 1.89 28.66
N ASP A 292 -4.13 1.16 28.75
CA ASP A 292 -4.30 -0.16 28.11
C ASP A 292 -4.28 -0.07 26.57
N GLY A 293 -4.92 0.96 26.03
CA GLY A 293 -5.08 1.19 24.59
C GLY A 293 -3.92 1.95 23.94
N TRP A 294 -2.90 2.36 24.70
CA TRP A 294 -1.86 3.30 24.20
C TRP A 294 -1.19 2.80 22.91
N ARG A 295 -0.84 1.51 22.86
CA ARG A 295 -0.20 0.92 21.68
C ARG A 295 -1.07 1.03 20.43
N GLN A 296 -2.38 0.82 20.56
CA GLN A 296 -3.30 0.89 19.41
C GLN A 296 -3.31 2.29 18.80
N TRP A 297 -3.18 3.34 19.62
CA TRP A 297 -3.03 4.72 19.17
C TRP A 297 -1.69 4.95 18.45
N VAL A 298 -0.58 4.47 19.02
CA VAL A 298 0.75 4.59 18.40
C VAL A 298 0.79 3.89 17.03
N ASP A 299 0.27 2.67 16.95
CA ASP A 299 0.19 1.90 15.71
C ASP A 299 -0.69 2.61 14.67
N ALA A 300 -1.87 3.09 15.06
CA ALA A 300 -2.77 3.83 14.18
C ALA A 300 -2.15 5.13 13.63
N LEU A 301 -1.46 5.90 14.48
CA LEU A 301 -0.74 7.11 14.06
C LEU A 301 0.43 6.80 13.13
N ALA A 302 1.13 5.68 13.35
CA ALA A 302 2.20 5.22 12.47
C ALA A 302 1.68 4.73 11.11
N SER A 303 0.56 4.00 11.09
CA SER A 303 -0.13 3.61 9.84
C SER A 303 -0.65 4.84 9.10
N TYR A 304 -1.24 5.81 9.80
CA TYR A 304 -1.67 7.07 9.20
C TYR A 304 -0.52 7.85 8.56
N SER A 305 0.63 7.97 9.24
CA SER A 305 1.78 8.70 8.69
C SER A 305 2.36 8.02 7.44
N ARG A 306 2.41 6.69 7.39
CA ARG A 306 2.80 5.93 6.20
C ARG A 306 1.84 6.11 5.04
N ILE A 307 0.53 5.98 5.29
CA ILE A 307 -0.52 6.22 4.28
C ILE A 307 -0.38 7.64 3.71
N ARG A 308 -0.25 8.64 4.59
CA ARG A 308 -0.09 10.03 4.18
C ARG A 308 1.14 10.21 3.30
N THR A 309 2.29 9.68 3.72
CA THR A 309 3.54 9.76 2.97
C THR A 309 3.40 9.17 1.57
N VAL A 310 2.75 8.01 1.44
CA VAL A 310 2.55 7.34 0.15
C VAL A 310 1.59 8.10 -0.76
N VAL A 311 0.51 8.67 -0.20
CA VAL A 311 -0.44 9.49 -0.95
C VAL A 311 0.20 10.81 -1.40
N GLU A 312 1.00 11.45 -0.54
CA GLU A 312 1.76 12.67 -0.86
C GLU A 312 2.86 12.39 -1.91
N SER A 313 3.62 11.31 -1.77
CA SER A 313 4.66 10.91 -2.74
C SER A 313 4.08 10.40 -4.06
N GLY A 314 2.86 9.89 -4.02
CA GLY A 314 2.09 9.39 -5.16
C GLY A 314 1.50 10.49 -6.03
N ALA A 315 1.53 11.76 -5.62
CA ALA A 315 1.08 12.85 -6.49
C ALA A 315 1.86 12.85 -7.82
N THR A 316 1.15 12.61 -8.91
CA THR A 316 1.73 12.54 -10.26
C THR A 316 1.50 13.83 -11.02
N GLN A 317 2.49 14.22 -11.85
CA GLN A 317 2.34 15.30 -12.85
C GLN A 317 1.51 14.85 -14.07
N ARG A 318 0.74 13.77 -13.94
CA ARG A 318 -0.01 13.18 -15.04
C ARG A 318 -1.30 13.95 -15.23
N SER A 319 -1.67 14.19 -16.50
CA SER A 319 -2.97 14.69 -16.88
C SER A 319 -4.06 13.74 -16.38
N GLU A 320 -5.17 14.31 -15.90
CA GLU A 320 -6.39 13.58 -15.61
C GLU A 320 -7.38 13.60 -16.78
N LEU A 321 -7.13 14.46 -17.78
CA LEU A 321 -7.97 14.58 -18.96
C LEU A 321 -7.56 13.52 -19.99
N PRO A 322 -8.50 12.70 -20.48
CA PRO A 322 -8.23 11.76 -21.57
C PRO A 322 -7.80 12.53 -22.81
N ILE A 323 -6.73 12.07 -23.46
CA ILE A 323 -6.31 12.59 -24.74
C ILE A 323 -6.11 11.42 -25.70
N GLU A 324 -6.69 11.50 -26.88
CA GLU A 324 -6.54 10.45 -27.89
C GLU A 324 -5.15 10.49 -28.52
N VAL A 325 -4.60 9.31 -28.80
CA VAL A 325 -3.34 9.14 -29.54
C VAL A 325 -3.70 8.99 -31.02
N GLY A 326 -3.03 9.76 -31.87
CA GLY A 326 -3.30 9.82 -33.31
C GLY A 326 -2.46 8.81 -34.11
N SER A 327 -1.48 9.31 -34.84
CA SER A 327 -0.64 8.54 -35.77
C SER A 327 0.31 7.55 -35.10
N GLY A 328 0.75 7.79 -33.86
CA GLY A 328 1.74 6.98 -33.16
C GLY A 328 3.20 7.38 -33.42
N LYS A 329 3.49 8.58 -33.90
CA LYS A 329 4.86 9.06 -34.13
C LYS A 329 5.61 9.20 -32.80
N LEU A 330 6.76 8.55 -32.67
CA LEU A 330 7.55 8.54 -31.44
C LEU A 330 8.81 9.41 -31.58
N VAL A 331 9.00 10.33 -30.65
CA VAL A 331 10.16 11.22 -30.58
C VAL A 331 10.75 11.20 -29.18
N ALA A 332 12.04 10.91 -29.07
CA ALA A 332 12.82 11.21 -27.86
C ALA A 332 13.69 12.44 -28.14
N ASP A 333 13.55 13.49 -27.34
CA ASP A 333 14.38 14.70 -27.40
C ASP A 333 15.23 14.78 -26.14
N ARG A 334 16.53 14.52 -26.28
CA ARG A 334 17.56 14.67 -25.24
C ARG A 334 17.17 14.01 -23.90
N ALA A 335 16.45 12.90 -23.97
CA ALA A 335 15.91 12.20 -22.81
C ALA A 335 17.05 11.69 -21.93
N THR A 336 17.06 12.15 -20.69
CA THR A 336 18.05 11.78 -19.66
C THR A 336 17.30 11.24 -18.47
N PHE A 337 17.78 10.13 -17.90
CA PHE A 337 17.13 9.53 -16.73
C PHE A 337 18.15 9.17 -15.66
N MET A 338 17.88 9.66 -14.46
CA MET A 338 18.61 9.37 -13.24
C MET A 338 17.63 8.77 -12.22
N PRO A 339 17.87 7.53 -11.75
CA PRO A 339 17.03 6.93 -10.72
C PRO A 339 17.14 7.71 -9.41
N GLN A 340 16.07 7.68 -8.60
CA GLN A 340 16.08 8.34 -7.29
C GLN A 340 17.12 7.68 -6.38
N GLY A 341 17.98 8.50 -5.76
CA GLY A 341 19.08 8.02 -4.91
C GLY A 341 20.30 7.49 -5.67
N GLY A 342 20.35 7.62 -6.99
CA GLY A 342 21.54 7.30 -7.79
C GLY A 342 22.44 8.51 -8.00
N ASP A 343 23.76 8.28 -7.99
CA ASP A 343 24.76 9.34 -8.21
C ASP A 343 25.08 9.59 -9.70
N LYS A 344 24.61 8.71 -10.60
CA LYS A 344 24.89 8.79 -12.04
C LYS A 344 23.64 8.52 -12.88
N PRO A 345 23.46 9.23 -14.01
CA PRO A 345 22.36 8.95 -14.93
C PRO A 345 22.54 7.59 -15.61
N LEU A 346 21.46 6.81 -15.67
CA LEU A 346 21.41 5.53 -16.39
C LEU A 346 21.25 5.74 -17.90
N LEU A 347 20.60 6.84 -18.30
CA LEU A 347 20.46 7.25 -19.70
C LEU A 347 20.84 8.72 -19.82
N ARG A 348 21.56 9.08 -20.89
CA ARG A 348 22.14 10.40 -21.12
C ARG A 348 21.81 10.87 -22.53
N ASN A 349 21.09 11.98 -22.61
CA ASN A 349 20.86 12.73 -23.85
C ASN A 349 20.35 11.89 -25.04
N ILE A 350 19.45 10.93 -24.76
CA ILE A 350 18.94 10.02 -25.79
C ILE A 350 18.01 10.78 -26.73
N SER A 351 18.36 10.82 -28.02
CA SER A 351 17.55 11.46 -29.05
C SER A 351 17.35 10.52 -30.24
N PHE A 352 16.10 10.34 -30.67
CA PHE A 352 15.74 9.56 -31.86
C PHE A 352 14.30 9.86 -32.28
N GLN A 353 13.96 9.44 -33.50
CA GLN A 353 12.62 9.60 -34.07
C GLN A 353 12.22 8.36 -34.87
N VAL A 354 10.99 7.89 -34.64
CA VAL A 354 10.36 6.76 -35.32
C VAL A 354 9.01 7.21 -35.85
N GLU A 355 8.79 7.05 -37.14
CA GLU A 355 7.52 7.36 -37.79
C GLU A 355 6.51 6.22 -37.57
N SER A 356 5.23 6.53 -37.78
CA SER A 356 4.14 5.55 -37.72
C SER A 356 4.38 4.38 -38.67
N GLY A 357 4.15 3.14 -38.21
CA GLY A 357 4.39 1.90 -38.98
C GLY A 357 5.86 1.45 -39.06
N GLU A 358 6.83 2.25 -38.59
CA GLU A 358 8.23 1.85 -38.58
C GLU A 358 8.56 0.92 -37.39
N LEU A 359 9.53 0.02 -37.62
CA LEU A 359 10.15 -0.84 -36.63
C LEU A 359 11.56 -0.35 -36.31
N MET A 360 11.80 -0.01 -35.05
CA MET A 360 13.13 0.29 -34.52
C MET A 360 13.62 -0.86 -33.61
N GLY A 361 14.80 -1.38 -33.91
CA GLY A 361 15.53 -2.30 -33.04
C GLY A 361 16.50 -1.58 -32.11
N ILE A 362 16.48 -1.90 -30.82
CA ILE A 362 17.43 -1.41 -29.82
C ILE A 362 18.44 -2.51 -29.51
N ILE A 363 19.71 -2.22 -29.78
CA ILE A 363 20.84 -3.14 -29.57
C ILE A 363 21.87 -2.55 -28.62
N GLY A 364 22.69 -3.40 -28.00
CA GLY A 364 23.75 -2.98 -27.10
C GLY A 364 24.04 -4.02 -26.00
N PRO A 365 25.18 -3.90 -25.30
CA PRO A 365 25.57 -4.85 -24.26
C PRO A 365 24.56 -4.88 -23.10
N SER A 366 24.60 -5.94 -22.30
CA SER A 366 23.83 -6.01 -21.05
C SER A 366 24.21 -4.84 -20.13
N GLY A 367 23.23 -4.23 -19.48
CA GLY A 367 23.44 -3.04 -18.65
C GLY A 367 23.54 -1.70 -19.42
N ALA A 368 23.45 -1.68 -20.75
CA ALA A 368 23.52 -0.42 -21.53
C ALA A 368 22.32 0.53 -21.35
N GLY A 369 21.28 0.13 -20.60
CA GLY A 369 20.08 0.94 -20.37
C GLY A 369 18.89 0.65 -21.29
N LYS A 370 18.91 -0.43 -22.10
CA LYS A 370 17.85 -0.77 -23.08
C LYS A 370 16.45 -0.89 -22.45
N SER A 371 16.29 -1.70 -21.40
CA SER A 371 15.02 -1.84 -20.68
C SER A 371 14.62 -0.56 -19.93
N THR A 372 15.60 0.26 -19.52
CA THR A 372 15.32 1.59 -18.94
C THR A 372 14.75 2.54 -19.98
N LEU A 373 15.27 2.49 -21.22
CA LEU A 373 14.73 3.27 -22.32
C LEU A 373 13.32 2.81 -22.69
N ALA A 374 13.08 1.50 -22.76
CA ALA A 374 11.74 0.95 -22.99
C ALA A 374 10.73 1.47 -21.95
N ARG A 375 11.10 1.50 -20.66
CA ARG A 375 10.26 2.03 -19.57
C ARG A 375 10.00 3.55 -19.67
N LEU A 376 10.97 4.33 -20.16
CA LEU A 376 10.74 5.76 -20.46
C LEU A 376 9.78 5.94 -21.63
N VAL A 377 9.94 5.15 -22.69
CA VAL A 377 9.08 5.22 -23.88
C VAL A 377 7.62 4.95 -23.53
N VAL A 378 7.34 3.93 -22.71
CA VAL A 378 5.97 3.66 -22.24
C VAL A 378 5.51 4.57 -21.09
N GLY A 379 6.33 5.55 -20.68
CA GLY A 379 5.97 6.53 -19.65
C GLY A 379 5.81 5.95 -18.23
N LEU A 380 6.49 4.84 -17.93
CA LEU A 380 6.54 4.28 -16.57
C LEU A 380 7.40 5.16 -15.65
N TRP A 381 8.48 5.72 -16.20
CA TRP A 381 9.39 6.62 -15.50
C TRP A 381 9.40 8.02 -16.13
N ALA A 382 9.55 9.04 -15.30
CA ALA A 382 9.72 10.41 -15.76
C ALA A 382 11.18 10.63 -16.16
N PRO A 383 11.47 11.20 -17.34
CA PRO A 383 12.82 11.66 -17.64
C PRO A 383 13.22 12.78 -16.66
N SER A 384 14.48 12.80 -16.25
CA SER A 384 15.07 13.84 -15.39
C SER A 384 15.39 15.13 -16.17
N ALA A 385 15.64 15.00 -17.48
CA ALA A 385 15.77 16.11 -18.42
C ALA A 385 15.37 15.64 -19.83
N GLY A 386 14.98 16.59 -20.69
CA GLY A 386 14.43 16.27 -22.01
C GLY A 386 13.04 15.62 -21.93
N GLY A 387 12.65 14.88 -22.95
CA GLY A 387 11.33 14.24 -22.98
C GLY A 387 11.21 13.10 -24.00
N VAL A 388 10.20 12.26 -23.79
CA VAL A 388 9.72 11.29 -24.78
C VAL A 388 8.27 11.62 -25.10
N PHE A 389 7.97 11.68 -26.39
CA PHE A 389 6.73 12.19 -26.93
C PHE A 389 6.12 11.21 -27.93
N LEU A 390 4.82 10.97 -27.80
CA LEU A 390 4.01 10.23 -28.77
C LEU A 390 3.01 11.21 -29.38
N ASP A 391 3.08 11.42 -30.70
CA ASP A 391 2.33 12.45 -31.42
C ASP A 391 2.47 13.85 -30.79
N GLY A 392 3.67 14.17 -30.32
CA GLY A 392 3.99 15.45 -29.67
C GLY A 392 3.57 15.57 -28.19
N GLN A 393 2.90 14.56 -27.63
CA GLN A 393 2.48 14.55 -26.22
C GLN A 393 3.40 13.71 -25.36
N SER A 394 3.74 14.19 -24.17
CA SER A 394 4.65 13.47 -23.27
C SER A 394 4.09 12.10 -22.88
N THR A 395 4.86 11.04 -23.13
CA THR A 395 4.47 9.66 -22.78
C THR A 395 4.32 9.47 -21.28
N TYR A 396 5.03 10.25 -20.45
CA TYR A 396 4.93 10.19 -19.00
C TYR A 396 3.72 10.97 -18.46
N ALA A 397 3.52 12.20 -18.94
CA ALA A 397 2.48 13.10 -18.42
C ALA A 397 1.08 12.81 -18.98
N HIS A 398 0.92 11.98 -20.00
CA HIS A 398 -0.38 11.57 -20.54
C HIS A 398 -1.25 10.85 -19.49
N GLU A 399 -2.57 11.03 -19.55
CA GLU A 399 -3.54 10.26 -18.77
C GLU A 399 -3.39 8.75 -19.05
N ARG A 400 -3.37 7.90 -18.00
CA ARG A 400 -2.91 6.50 -18.12
C ARG A 400 -3.90 5.57 -18.80
N ALA A 401 -5.20 5.78 -18.65
CA ALA A 401 -6.20 4.89 -19.25
C ALA A 401 -6.25 5.04 -20.77
N SER A 402 -6.27 6.29 -21.26
CA SER A 402 -6.24 6.65 -22.69
C SER A 402 -4.90 6.28 -23.32
N PHE A 403 -3.77 6.65 -22.72
CA PHE A 403 -2.45 6.22 -23.20
C PHE A 403 -2.34 4.69 -23.23
N GLY A 404 -2.77 4.03 -22.16
CA GLY A 404 -2.77 2.57 -22.06
C GLY A 404 -3.72 1.85 -23.02
N ALA A 405 -4.68 2.55 -23.65
CA ALA A 405 -5.47 1.98 -24.75
C ALA A 405 -4.71 1.97 -26.07
N ALA A 406 -3.82 2.95 -26.31
CA ALA A 406 -3.05 3.08 -27.53
C ALA A 406 -1.66 2.43 -27.46
N VAL A 407 -1.24 1.89 -26.30
CA VAL A 407 0.10 1.32 -26.11
C VAL A 407 0.03 -0.16 -25.74
N GLY A 408 0.87 -0.96 -26.41
CA GLY A 408 1.19 -2.34 -26.06
C GLY A 408 2.57 -2.43 -25.42
N TYR A 409 2.69 -3.10 -24.28
CA TYR A 409 3.98 -3.31 -23.62
C TYR A 409 4.17 -4.78 -23.23
N LEU A 410 5.29 -5.35 -23.66
CA LEU A 410 5.77 -6.66 -23.23
C LEU A 410 7.09 -6.47 -22.45
N PRO A 411 7.09 -6.59 -21.12
CA PRO A 411 8.31 -6.53 -20.33
C PRO A 411 9.18 -7.79 -20.52
N GLN A 412 10.46 -7.68 -20.15
CA GLN A 412 11.44 -8.78 -20.19
C GLN A 412 10.96 -10.02 -19.42
N GLU A 413 10.36 -9.82 -18.25
CA GLU A 413 9.72 -10.88 -17.45
C GLU A 413 8.19 -10.72 -17.53
N PRO A 414 7.49 -11.53 -18.34
CA PRO A 414 6.04 -11.40 -18.50
C PRO A 414 5.32 -11.92 -17.24
N THR A 415 4.73 -11.00 -16.47
CA THR A 415 3.83 -11.34 -15.37
C THR A 415 2.39 -11.46 -15.85
N LEU A 416 1.74 -12.55 -15.47
CA LEU A 416 0.31 -12.78 -15.68
C LEU A 416 -0.41 -12.59 -14.35
N PHE A 417 -1.65 -12.14 -14.42
CA PHE A 417 -2.48 -11.92 -13.24
C PHE A 417 -3.29 -13.17 -12.93
N GLU A 418 -3.60 -13.36 -11.64
CA GLU A 418 -4.46 -14.46 -11.19
C GLU A 418 -5.93 -14.23 -11.61
N ALA A 419 -6.22 -14.54 -12.86
CA ALA A 419 -7.49 -14.30 -13.52
C ALA A 419 -7.67 -15.26 -14.71
N SER A 420 -8.76 -15.14 -15.47
CA SER A 420 -8.92 -15.92 -16.69
C SER A 420 -7.90 -15.51 -17.76
N VAL A 421 -7.65 -16.40 -18.72
CA VAL A 421 -6.87 -16.10 -19.93
C VAL A 421 -7.50 -14.92 -20.69
N LYS A 422 -8.84 -14.87 -20.78
CA LYS A 422 -9.59 -13.74 -21.36
C LYS A 422 -9.25 -12.43 -20.66
N ASP A 423 -9.37 -12.38 -19.33
CA ASP A 423 -9.17 -11.15 -18.55
C ASP A 423 -7.73 -10.63 -18.66
N ASN A 424 -6.76 -11.55 -18.72
CA ASN A 424 -5.37 -11.19 -18.94
C ASN A 424 -5.15 -10.53 -20.31
N ILE A 425 -5.67 -11.12 -21.39
CA ILE A 425 -5.53 -10.56 -22.75
C ILE A 425 -6.29 -9.24 -22.86
N ALA A 426 -7.53 -9.19 -22.37
CA ALA A 426 -8.41 -8.02 -22.42
C ALA A 426 -8.01 -6.89 -21.45
N ARG A 427 -6.94 -7.06 -20.66
CA ARG A 427 -6.46 -6.08 -19.68
C ARG A 427 -7.53 -5.73 -18.64
N PHE A 428 -8.34 -6.71 -18.23
CA PHE A 428 -9.50 -6.55 -17.34
C PHE A 428 -10.58 -5.58 -17.85
N ARG A 429 -10.57 -5.23 -19.14
CA ARG A 429 -11.65 -4.46 -19.76
C ARG A 429 -12.78 -5.40 -20.14
N ASP A 430 -14.01 -4.91 -20.02
CA ASP A 430 -15.14 -5.59 -20.63
C ASP A 430 -15.05 -5.39 -22.15
N ALA A 431 -14.76 -6.47 -22.86
CA ALA A 431 -14.48 -6.46 -24.28
C ALA A 431 -15.11 -7.67 -24.97
N PRO A 432 -15.56 -7.50 -26.23
CA PRO A 432 -16.11 -8.61 -27.00
C PRO A 432 -15.04 -9.68 -27.21
N MET A 433 -15.49 -10.94 -27.22
CA MET A 433 -14.58 -12.09 -27.35
C MET A 433 -13.80 -12.05 -28.67
N GLU A 434 -14.39 -11.48 -29.72
CA GLU A 434 -13.77 -11.34 -31.03
C GLU A 434 -12.46 -10.56 -30.98
N ASP A 435 -12.40 -9.48 -30.20
CA ASP A 435 -11.17 -8.69 -30.02
C ASP A 435 -10.10 -9.48 -29.26
N VAL A 436 -10.50 -10.25 -28.25
CA VAL A 436 -9.61 -11.14 -27.50
C VAL A 436 -9.04 -12.24 -28.41
N VAL A 437 -9.88 -12.86 -29.23
CA VAL A 437 -9.47 -13.88 -30.20
C VAL A 437 -8.57 -13.28 -31.28
N ARG A 438 -8.87 -12.07 -31.78
CA ARG A 438 -8.03 -11.36 -32.75
C ARG A 438 -6.61 -11.14 -32.21
N ALA A 439 -6.50 -10.70 -30.96
CA ALA A 439 -5.21 -10.51 -30.29
C ALA A 439 -4.46 -11.84 -30.07
N ALA A 440 -5.16 -12.89 -29.64
CA ALA A 440 -4.58 -14.21 -29.43
C ALA A 440 -4.10 -14.87 -30.74
N ARG A 441 -4.83 -14.69 -31.84
CA ARG A 441 -4.41 -15.16 -33.17
C ARG A 441 -3.19 -14.39 -33.67
N ALA A 442 -3.17 -13.06 -33.51
CA ALA A 442 -2.01 -12.24 -33.88
C ALA A 442 -0.74 -12.66 -33.14
N ALA A 443 -0.85 -13.02 -31.86
CA ALA A 443 0.27 -13.53 -31.04
C ALA A 443 0.59 -15.02 -31.26
N GLY A 444 -0.17 -15.75 -32.09
CA GLY A 444 0.04 -17.17 -32.34
C GLY A 444 -0.15 -18.07 -31.10
N ILE A 445 -1.11 -17.73 -30.23
CA ILE A 445 -1.43 -18.51 -29.02
C ILE A 445 -2.86 -19.10 -29.03
N HIS A 446 -3.68 -18.75 -30.01
CA HIS A 446 -5.09 -19.17 -30.06
C HIS A 446 -5.29 -20.70 -29.94
N GLU A 447 -4.59 -21.49 -30.74
CA GLU A 447 -4.72 -22.95 -30.73
C GLU A 447 -4.32 -23.56 -29.38
N LEU A 448 -3.27 -22.99 -28.76
CA LEU A 448 -2.81 -23.42 -27.44
C LEU A 448 -3.85 -23.12 -26.37
N ILE A 449 -4.50 -21.96 -26.44
CA ILE A 449 -5.61 -21.63 -25.55
C ILE A 449 -6.75 -22.62 -25.75
N GLY A 450 -7.05 -23.03 -26.99
CA GLY A 450 -8.06 -24.06 -27.30
C GLY A 450 -7.79 -25.41 -26.61
N GLY A 451 -6.52 -25.75 -26.36
CA GLY A 451 -6.12 -26.96 -25.63
C GLY A 451 -6.21 -26.84 -24.10
N LEU A 452 -6.50 -25.67 -23.54
CA LEU A 452 -6.67 -25.50 -22.09
C LEU A 452 -8.03 -26.04 -21.61
N PRO A 453 -8.16 -26.53 -20.36
CA PRO A 453 -9.38 -27.19 -19.88
C PRO A 453 -10.67 -26.38 -20.02
N GLN A 454 -10.58 -25.04 -19.96
CA GLN A 454 -11.73 -24.13 -20.13
C GLN A 454 -11.47 -23.08 -21.22
N GLY A 455 -10.54 -23.36 -22.14
CA GLY A 455 -10.16 -22.42 -23.18
C GLY A 455 -9.73 -21.07 -22.61
N TYR A 456 -10.32 -20.00 -23.12
CA TYR A 456 -10.13 -18.61 -22.65
C TYR A 456 -10.64 -18.35 -21.22
N GLN A 457 -11.55 -19.16 -20.69
CA GLN A 457 -12.05 -19.04 -19.32
C GLN A 457 -11.15 -19.72 -18.29
N THR A 458 -10.11 -20.43 -18.75
CA THR A 458 -9.13 -21.07 -17.87
C THR A 458 -8.52 -20.05 -16.93
N ARG A 459 -8.64 -20.31 -15.62
CA ARG A 459 -8.06 -19.45 -14.58
C ARG A 459 -6.58 -19.77 -14.39
N LEU A 460 -5.76 -18.74 -14.51
CA LEU A 460 -4.35 -18.76 -14.16
C LEU A 460 -4.27 -18.46 -12.67
N THR A 461 -3.75 -19.38 -11.86
CA THR A 461 -3.55 -19.21 -10.41
C THR A 461 -2.25 -19.90 -10.02
N ASP A 462 -1.63 -19.52 -8.91
CA ASP A 462 -0.36 -20.13 -8.46
C ASP A 462 -0.41 -21.67 -8.28
N GLY A 463 -1.61 -22.22 -8.01
CA GLY A 463 -1.87 -23.67 -7.92
C GLY A 463 -2.57 -24.30 -9.14
N GLY A 464 -2.88 -23.50 -10.17
CA GLY A 464 -3.68 -23.92 -11.34
C GLY A 464 -2.83 -24.40 -12.52
N VAL A 465 -3.36 -24.21 -13.73
CA VAL A 465 -2.66 -24.59 -14.98
C VAL A 465 -1.35 -23.81 -15.10
N ARG A 466 -0.22 -24.52 -15.07
CA ARG A 466 1.11 -23.94 -15.24
C ARG A 466 1.43 -23.81 -16.72
N LEU A 467 1.60 -22.57 -17.17
CA LEU A 467 2.09 -22.25 -18.51
C LEU A 467 3.63 -22.26 -18.52
N SER A 468 4.21 -22.79 -19.60
CA SER A 468 5.66 -22.70 -19.83
C SER A 468 6.11 -21.24 -20.02
N GLY A 469 7.41 -20.96 -19.89
CA GLY A 469 7.96 -19.61 -20.09
C GLY A 469 7.55 -18.98 -21.42
N GLY A 470 7.70 -19.71 -22.53
CA GLY A 470 7.30 -19.26 -23.86
C GLY A 470 5.79 -19.09 -24.04
N GLN A 471 4.98 -19.94 -23.39
CA GLN A 471 3.52 -19.79 -23.38
C GLN A 471 3.09 -18.50 -22.65
N ARG A 472 3.66 -18.22 -21.48
CA ARG A 472 3.41 -16.98 -20.74
C ARG A 472 3.82 -15.75 -21.55
N GLN A 473 4.94 -15.83 -22.24
CA GLN A 473 5.43 -14.75 -23.10
C GLN A 473 4.50 -14.50 -24.29
N ARG A 474 4.04 -15.54 -24.99
CA ARG A 474 3.05 -15.40 -26.07
C ARG A 474 1.70 -14.87 -25.56
N LEU A 475 1.28 -15.26 -24.36
CA LEU A 475 0.04 -14.73 -23.77
C LEU A 475 0.19 -13.24 -23.40
N ALA A 476 1.33 -12.85 -22.85
CA ALA A 476 1.64 -11.46 -22.58
C ALA A 476 1.80 -10.63 -23.86
N LEU A 477 2.29 -11.23 -24.96
CA LEU A 477 2.30 -10.63 -26.29
C LEU A 477 0.87 -10.39 -26.80
N ALA A 478 -0.04 -11.37 -26.66
CA ALA A 478 -1.46 -11.18 -26.98
C ALA A 478 -2.06 -10.00 -26.18
N ARG A 479 -1.74 -9.90 -24.88
CA ARG A 479 -2.12 -8.75 -24.04
C ARG A 479 -1.55 -7.43 -24.58
N ALA A 480 -0.32 -7.42 -25.07
CA ALA A 480 0.31 -6.23 -25.66
C ALA A 480 -0.36 -5.82 -26.98
N LEU A 481 -0.81 -6.77 -27.80
CA LEU A 481 -1.48 -6.53 -29.09
C LEU A 481 -2.98 -6.21 -28.97
N PHE A 482 -3.59 -6.51 -27.83
CA PHE A 482 -5.01 -6.25 -27.60
C PHE A 482 -5.35 -4.77 -27.77
N GLY A 483 -6.40 -4.49 -28.55
CA GLY A 483 -6.89 -3.14 -28.83
C GLY A 483 -6.18 -2.40 -29.97
N ASP A 484 -5.38 -3.09 -30.78
CA ASP A 484 -4.69 -2.52 -31.96
C ASP A 484 -3.82 -1.29 -31.59
N PRO A 485 -2.77 -1.48 -30.76
CA PRO A 485 -1.99 -0.38 -30.21
C PRO A 485 -1.28 0.43 -31.30
N LYS A 486 -1.18 1.75 -31.12
CA LYS A 486 -0.42 2.68 -31.96
C LYS A 486 1.08 2.66 -31.67
N LEU A 487 1.46 2.26 -30.46
CA LEU A 487 2.84 2.06 -30.05
C LEU A 487 2.99 0.69 -29.39
N LEU A 488 3.89 -0.14 -29.93
CA LEU A 488 4.19 -1.46 -29.39
C LEU A 488 5.65 -1.51 -28.92
N VAL A 489 5.88 -1.72 -27.62
CA VAL A 489 7.22 -1.80 -27.03
C VAL A 489 7.45 -3.21 -26.48
N LEU A 490 8.48 -3.88 -27.00
CA LEU A 490 8.82 -5.25 -26.67
C LEU A 490 10.23 -5.32 -26.10
N ASP A 491 10.36 -5.67 -24.81
CA ASP A 491 11.64 -5.73 -24.10
C ASP A 491 12.12 -7.19 -24.03
N GLU A 492 13.12 -7.54 -24.85
CA GLU A 492 13.68 -8.89 -24.98
C GLU A 492 12.62 -10.01 -25.17
N PRO A 493 11.73 -9.88 -26.18
CA PRO A 493 10.59 -10.79 -26.38
C PRO A 493 10.98 -12.22 -26.78
N ASN A 494 12.26 -12.52 -26.97
CA ASN A 494 12.77 -13.81 -27.43
C ASN A 494 13.33 -14.72 -26.33
N SER A 495 13.45 -14.22 -25.10
CA SER A 495 14.20 -14.90 -24.03
C SER A 495 13.73 -16.32 -23.73
N ASN A 496 12.43 -16.61 -23.90
CA ASN A 496 11.84 -17.93 -23.60
C ASN A 496 11.10 -18.57 -24.79
N LEU A 497 11.35 -18.11 -26.03
CA LEU A 497 10.66 -18.63 -27.22
C LEU A 497 11.48 -19.68 -27.96
N ASP A 498 10.79 -20.73 -28.40
CA ASP A 498 11.26 -21.70 -29.39
C ASP A 498 11.15 -21.13 -30.82
N ALA A 499 11.60 -21.90 -31.83
CA ALA A 499 11.60 -21.44 -33.22
C ALA A 499 10.19 -21.09 -33.73
N GLU A 500 9.17 -21.85 -33.32
CA GLU A 500 7.77 -21.59 -33.69
C GLU A 500 7.27 -20.29 -33.03
N GLY A 501 7.54 -20.10 -31.74
CA GLY A 501 7.22 -18.89 -31.00
C GLY A 501 7.93 -17.66 -31.56
N GLU A 502 9.19 -17.77 -31.96
CA GLU A 502 9.94 -16.70 -32.60
C GLU A 502 9.34 -16.31 -33.96
N ALA A 503 8.95 -17.29 -34.78
CA ALA A 503 8.25 -17.03 -36.04
C ALA A 503 6.89 -16.36 -35.80
N ALA A 504 6.15 -16.79 -34.76
CA ALA A 504 4.90 -16.16 -34.37
C ALA A 504 5.09 -14.70 -33.92
N LEU A 505 6.13 -14.42 -33.15
CA LEU A 505 6.46 -13.06 -32.72
C LEU A 505 6.82 -12.15 -33.90
N VAL A 506 7.63 -12.62 -34.86
CA VAL A 506 7.96 -11.84 -36.07
C VAL A 506 6.68 -11.51 -36.85
N ARG A 507 5.78 -12.49 -37.05
CA ARG A 507 4.48 -12.26 -37.69
C ARG A 507 3.64 -11.24 -36.91
N ALA A 508 3.61 -11.35 -35.59
CA ALA A 508 2.87 -10.43 -34.74
C ALA A 508 3.35 -8.98 -34.87
N ILE A 509 4.67 -8.79 -34.96
CA ILE A 509 5.29 -7.47 -35.19
C ILE A 509 4.87 -6.91 -36.55
N GLU A 510 4.95 -7.70 -37.62
CA GLU A 510 4.54 -7.25 -38.96
C GLU A 510 3.05 -6.89 -39.01
N ILE A 511 2.17 -7.71 -38.41
CA ILE A 511 0.73 -7.41 -38.31
C ILE A 511 0.50 -6.07 -37.59
N ALA A 512 1.23 -5.80 -36.52
CA ALA A 512 1.12 -4.52 -35.80
C ALA A 512 1.55 -3.35 -36.69
N ARG A 513 2.65 -3.49 -37.44
CA ARG A 513 3.15 -2.47 -38.36
C ARG A 513 2.17 -2.20 -39.51
N GLU A 514 1.62 -3.25 -40.12
CA GLU A 514 0.61 -3.14 -41.19
C GLU A 514 -0.63 -2.37 -40.73
N ARG A 515 -0.96 -2.43 -39.44
CA ARG A 515 -2.04 -1.64 -38.81
C ARG A 515 -1.63 -0.21 -38.43
N GLY A 516 -0.42 0.21 -38.80
CA GLY A 516 0.14 1.54 -38.52
C GLY A 516 0.71 1.70 -37.11
N ALA A 517 1.09 0.62 -36.43
CA ALA A 517 1.74 0.73 -35.12
C ALA A 517 3.23 1.04 -35.27
N THR A 518 3.72 2.00 -34.49
CA THR A 518 5.16 2.20 -34.27
C THR A 518 5.68 1.10 -33.35
N VAL A 519 6.70 0.35 -33.78
CA VAL A 519 7.20 -0.79 -33.02
C VAL A 519 8.63 -0.56 -32.54
N LEU A 520 8.86 -0.75 -31.25
CA LEU A 520 10.16 -0.68 -30.60
C LEU A 520 10.49 -2.05 -30.01
N VAL A 521 11.58 -2.66 -30.48
CA VAL A 521 12.02 -3.98 -30.00
C VAL A 521 13.41 -3.88 -29.41
N VAL A 522 13.56 -4.28 -28.15
CA VAL A 522 14.88 -4.61 -27.57
C VAL A 522 15.17 -6.07 -27.92
N ALA A 523 16.07 -6.32 -28.87
CA ALA A 523 16.44 -7.67 -29.25
C ALA A 523 17.90 -7.77 -29.65
N GLN A 524 18.48 -8.95 -29.46
CA GLN A 524 19.82 -9.30 -29.95
C GLN A 524 19.79 -10.30 -31.11
N ARG A 525 18.63 -10.91 -31.41
CA ARG A 525 18.50 -11.90 -32.47
C ARG A 525 18.34 -11.25 -33.83
N MET A 526 19.12 -11.73 -34.80
CA MET A 526 19.11 -11.22 -36.19
C MET A 526 17.79 -11.47 -36.91
N SER A 527 17.02 -12.49 -36.54
CA SER A 527 15.68 -12.77 -37.06
C SER A 527 14.77 -11.53 -37.01
N ILE A 528 14.72 -10.84 -35.88
CA ILE A 528 13.90 -9.63 -35.70
C ILE A 528 14.65 -8.39 -36.19
N LEU A 529 15.94 -8.27 -35.88
CA LEU A 529 16.73 -7.09 -36.29
C LEU A 529 16.82 -6.97 -37.81
N SER A 530 16.72 -8.09 -38.55
CA SER A 530 16.65 -8.09 -40.01
C SER A 530 15.35 -7.47 -40.55
N LYS A 531 14.29 -7.37 -39.75
CA LYS A 531 13.02 -6.73 -40.16
C LYS A 531 12.96 -5.25 -39.79
N ALA A 532 13.88 -4.77 -38.96
CA ALA A 532 13.89 -3.38 -38.50
C ALA A 532 14.25 -2.41 -39.62
N ASP A 533 13.54 -1.28 -39.68
CA ASP A 533 13.84 -0.18 -40.58
C ASP A 533 15.03 0.62 -40.03
N LYS A 534 15.03 0.85 -38.72
CA LYS A 534 16.04 1.62 -37.99
C LYS A 534 16.65 0.82 -36.85
N LEU A 535 17.91 1.09 -36.54
CA LEU A 535 18.59 0.53 -35.37
C LEU A 535 19.11 1.65 -34.47
N LEU A 536 18.96 1.44 -33.17
CA LEU A 536 19.52 2.28 -32.11
C LEU A 536 20.50 1.46 -31.29
N MET A 537 21.79 1.79 -31.37
CA MET A 537 22.81 1.18 -30.52
C MET A 537 23.01 2.01 -29.25
N LEU A 538 22.77 1.40 -28.10
CA LEU A 538 23.08 1.98 -26.80
C LEU A 538 24.40 1.42 -26.25
N ARG A 539 25.23 2.32 -25.71
CA ARG A 539 26.45 1.97 -24.95
C ARG A 539 26.56 2.91 -23.76
N GLU A 540 26.74 2.34 -22.57
CA GLU A 540 26.91 3.11 -21.32
C GLU A 540 25.84 4.21 -21.14
N GLY A 541 24.59 3.89 -21.46
CA GLY A 541 23.47 4.81 -21.32
C GLY A 541 23.43 5.95 -22.34
N ALA A 542 24.24 5.94 -23.39
CA ALA A 542 24.21 6.94 -24.46
C ALA A 542 23.98 6.27 -25.83
N VAL A 543 23.49 7.05 -26.80
CA VAL A 543 23.36 6.62 -28.19
C VAL A 543 24.75 6.57 -28.81
N ALA A 544 25.23 5.37 -29.15
CA ALA A 544 26.48 5.18 -29.88
C ALA A 544 26.26 5.36 -31.38
N GLN A 545 25.14 4.85 -31.90
CA GLN A 545 24.75 5.01 -33.29
C GLN A 545 23.24 4.90 -33.45
N PHE A 546 22.68 5.66 -34.38
CA PHE A 546 21.27 5.64 -34.74
C PHE A 546 21.14 5.88 -36.25
N GLY A 547 20.32 5.08 -36.93
CA GLY A 547 20.06 5.27 -38.35
C GLY A 547 19.39 4.07 -39.01
N PRO A 548 19.29 4.06 -40.35
CA PRO A 548 18.84 2.91 -41.11
C PRO A 548 19.63 1.65 -40.75
N ARG A 549 18.94 0.50 -40.69
CA ARG A 549 19.52 -0.79 -40.30
C ARG A 549 20.85 -1.10 -41.01
N ALA A 550 20.91 -0.87 -42.33
CA ALA A 550 22.10 -1.19 -43.14
C ALA A 550 23.34 -0.39 -42.70
N GLU A 551 23.18 0.90 -42.38
CA GLU A 551 24.27 1.79 -41.96
C GLU A 551 24.80 1.41 -40.59
N VAL A 552 23.90 1.08 -39.66
CA VAL A 552 24.27 0.69 -38.30
C VAL A 552 24.98 -0.67 -38.30
N LEU A 553 24.48 -1.65 -39.06
CA LEU A 553 25.14 -2.96 -39.17
C LEU A 553 26.52 -2.88 -39.85
N ALA A 554 26.67 -2.03 -40.86
CA ALA A 554 27.95 -1.83 -41.55
C ALA A 554 29.04 -1.28 -40.61
N ALA A 555 28.67 -0.41 -39.67
CA ALA A 555 29.58 0.15 -38.68
C ALA A 555 29.98 -0.84 -37.56
N ILE A 556 29.19 -1.90 -37.34
CA ILE A 556 29.44 -2.96 -36.33
C ILE A 556 30.21 -4.13 -36.93
N GLY A 557 30.11 -4.35 -38.25
CA GLY A 557 30.79 -5.44 -38.95
C GLY A 557 32.32 -5.39 -38.78
N PRO A 558 33.01 -6.54 -38.88
CA PRO A 558 34.46 -6.60 -38.71
C PRO A 558 35.14 -5.68 -39.72
N LYS A 559 35.93 -4.70 -39.22
CA LYS A 559 36.86 -3.93 -40.05
C LYS A 559 37.80 -4.93 -40.72
N ARG A 560 37.60 -5.17 -42.01
CA ARG A 560 38.47 -6.01 -42.84
C ARG A 560 39.88 -5.41 -42.73
N PRO A 561 40.89 -6.13 -42.21
CA PRO A 561 42.25 -5.59 -42.16
C PRO A 561 42.67 -5.22 -43.58
N ALA A 562 43.21 -4.01 -43.74
CA ALA A 562 43.73 -3.53 -45.01
C ALA A 562 44.72 -4.58 -45.55
N ARG A 563 44.50 -5.03 -46.78
CA ARG A 563 45.43 -5.89 -47.51
C ARG A 563 46.76 -5.13 -47.56
N PRO A 564 47.88 -5.67 -47.05
CA PRO A 564 49.17 -5.04 -47.26
C PRO A 564 49.43 -5.02 -48.78
N GLU A 565 49.65 -3.84 -49.33
CA GLU A 565 50.09 -3.66 -50.71
C GLU A 565 51.39 -4.45 -50.91
N GLY A 566 51.40 -5.29 -51.95
CA GLY A 566 52.54 -6.13 -52.28
C GLY A 566 53.78 -5.29 -52.53
N ASN A 567 54.78 -5.47 -51.67
CA ASN A 567 56.07 -4.85 -51.85
C ASN A 567 56.71 -5.41 -53.13
N GLY A 568 57.01 -4.52 -54.08
CA GLY A 568 57.54 -4.86 -55.39
C GLY A 568 58.82 -5.68 -55.30
N VAL A 569 58.88 -6.74 -56.11
CA VAL A 569 60.10 -7.49 -56.37
C VAL A 569 61.08 -6.57 -57.09
N VAL A 570 62.18 -6.22 -56.42
CA VAL A 570 63.34 -5.56 -57.03
C VAL A 570 64.20 -6.65 -57.68
N PRO A 571 64.58 -6.55 -58.97
CA PRO A 571 65.51 -7.49 -59.58
C PRO A 571 66.94 -7.18 -59.09
N MET A 572 67.60 -8.22 -58.57
CA MET A 572 68.99 -8.19 -58.11
C MET A 572 69.92 -8.15 -59.32
N ARG A 573 70.68 -7.05 -59.45
CA ARG A 573 71.78 -6.91 -60.41
C ARG A 573 72.98 -7.76 -59.99
N GLU A 574 73.51 -8.52 -60.94
CA GLU A 574 74.85 -9.11 -60.89
C GLU A 574 75.94 -8.03 -60.74
N ALA A 575 76.87 -8.23 -59.81
CA ALA A 575 78.24 -7.73 -59.90
C ALA A 575 79.11 -8.50 -58.89
N GLY A 576 80.16 -9.16 -59.38
CA GLY A 576 80.97 -10.11 -58.63
C GLY A 576 82.13 -9.54 -57.83
N ARG A 577 82.68 -10.40 -56.97
CA ARG A 577 84.08 -10.85 -56.92
C ARG A 577 84.19 -11.97 -55.89
#